data_AF-A0A0K2TKH1-F1
#
_entry.id   AF-A0A0K2TKH1-F1
#
_cell.length_a   1.000
_cell.length_b   1.000
_cell.length_c   1.000
_cell.angle_alpha   90.00
_cell.angle_beta   90.00
_cell.angle_gamma   90.00
#
_symmetry.space_group_name_H-M   'P 1'
#
loop_
_entity.id
_entity.type
_entity.pdbx_description
1 polymer ?
#
loop_
_entity_poly.entity_id
_entity_poly.type
_entity_poly.pdbx_seq_one_letter_code
_entity_poly.pdbx_strand_id
1 'polypeptide(L)'
;SGQKVIDEIGLTDKDLIRIKTKDLNQLLKGVSKNRQKEIKSERRTYKNRIYADNCRKKRLHEKEQLEIYLGDVTQDIEKIQQEIHKNRYKTMGYIKSCDTLLRSLDKYESGPEMKKKIKDEIWKENRSELKYTKELFDKLGERDFEKT
;
A
#
# COMPACT_ATOMS: atom_id res chain seq x y z
N SER A 1 8.18 -3.27 -43.75
CA SER A 1 9.18 -4.28 -43.36
C SER A 1 8.66 -5.66 -43.73
N GLY A 2 9.30 -6.31 -44.71
CA GLY A 2 8.85 -7.60 -45.26
C GLY A 2 8.89 -8.71 -44.21
N GLN A 3 7.82 -9.52 -44.14
CA GLN A 3 7.82 -10.72 -43.32
C GLN A 3 8.81 -11.72 -43.93
N LYS A 4 9.81 -12.13 -43.15
CA LYS A 4 10.69 -13.23 -43.53
C LYS A 4 9.87 -14.52 -43.48
N VAL A 5 9.64 -15.12 -44.63
CA VAL A 5 9.04 -16.45 -44.76
C VAL A 5 10.15 -17.48 -44.64
N ILE A 6 9.90 -18.55 -43.89
CA ILE A 6 10.76 -19.73 -43.81
C ILE A 6 10.20 -20.72 -44.82
N ASP A 7 10.72 -20.66 -46.05
CA ASP A 7 10.19 -21.38 -47.20
C ASP A 7 10.08 -22.89 -46.96
N GLU A 8 10.98 -23.48 -46.17
CA GLU A 8 11.00 -24.92 -45.90
C GLU A 8 9.78 -25.43 -45.12
N ILE A 9 9.11 -24.55 -44.37
CA ILE A 9 7.95 -24.90 -43.53
C ILE A 9 6.74 -23.96 -43.78
N GLY A 10 6.85 -23.03 -44.72
CA GLY A 10 5.79 -22.10 -45.08
C GLY A 10 5.33 -21.19 -43.95
N LEU A 11 6.18 -20.95 -42.93
CA LEU A 11 5.81 -20.10 -41.78
C LEU A 11 6.50 -18.74 -41.85
N THR A 12 5.79 -17.70 -41.43
CA THR A 12 6.41 -16.41 -41.11
C THR A 12 7.09 -16.45 -39.74
N ASP A 13 7.96 -15.48 -39.47
CA ASP A 13 8.51 -15.22 -38.14
C ASP A 13 7.42 -15.10 -37.05
N LYS A 14 6.30 -14.44 -37.36
CA LYS A 14 5.13 -14.29 -36.47
C LYS A 14 4.39 -15.61 -36.26
N ASP A 15 4.28 -16.45 -37.28
CA ASP A 15 3.60 -17.75 -37.14
C ASP A 15 4.50 -18.76 -36.42
N LEU A 16 5.81 -18.67 -36.61
CA LEU A 16 6.81 -19.53 -35.97
C LEU A 16 6.79 -19.43 -34.43
N ILE A 17 6.55 -18.22 -33.90
CA ILE A 17 6.41 -18.02 -32.45
C ILE A 17 5.05 -18.48 -31.90
N ARG A 18 3.98 -18.42 -32.71
CA ARG A 18 2.58 -18.72 -32.34
C ARG A 18 2.25 -20.20 -32.42
N ILE A 19 2.80 -20.91 -33.39
CA ILE A 19 2.54 -22.34 -33.61
C ILE A 19 2.96 -23.17 -32.39
N LYS A 20 2.21 -24.23 -32.07
CA LYS A 20 2.56 -25.14 -30.97
C LYS A 20 3.84 -25.90 -31.30
N THR A 21 4.55 -26.37 -30.28
CA THR A 21 5.81 -27.11 -30.46
C THR A 21 5.58 -28.43 -31.21
N LYS A 22 4.47 -29.11 -30.94
CA LYS A 22 4.07 -30.35 -31.63
C LYS A 22 3.90 -30.12 -33.14
N ASP A 23 3.17 -29.08 -33.51
CA ASP A 23 2.86 -28.77 -34.90
C ASP A 23 4.11 -28.27 -35.65
N LEU A 24 4.97 -27.47 -35.01
CA LEU A 24 6.28 -27.13 -35.57
C LEU A 24 7.13 -28.39 -35.84
N ASN A 25 7.20 -29.32 -34.88
CA ASN A 25 7.98 -30.55 -35.06
C ASN A 25 7.43 -31.43 -36.19
N GLN A 26 6.12 -31.38 -36.46
CA GLN A 26 5.50 -32.07 -37.59
C GLN A 26 5.90 -31.42 -38.91
N LEU A 27 5.89 -30.09 -39.01
CA LEU A 27 6.32 -29.35 -40.22
C LEU A 27 7.82 -29.51 -40.50
N LEU A 28 8.64 -29.72 -39.46
CA LEU A 28 10.07 -29.96 -39.61
C LEU A 28 10.42 -31.37 -40.12
N LYS A 29 9.45 -32.28 -40.25
CA LYS A 29 9.69 -33.60 -40.87
C LYS A 29 10.03 -33.41 -42.35
N GLY A 30 11.14 -34.01 -42.78
CA GLY A 30 11.65 -33.84 -44.15
C GLY A 30 12.65 -32.69 -44.31
N VAL A 31 12.77 -31.80 -43.31
CA VAL A 31 13.81 -30.75 -43.28
C VAL A 31 15.13 -31.32 -42.76
N SER A 32 16.26 -30.87 -43.30
CA SER A 32 17.60 -31.33 -42.88
C SER A 32 17.87 -31.05 -41.40
N LYS A 33 18.63 -31.93 -40.73
CA LYS A 33 18.90 -31.80 -39.27
C LYS A 33 19.54 -30.47 -38.89
N ASN A 34 20.44 -29.94 -39.73
CA ASN A 34 21.08 -28.65 -39.50
C ASN A 34 20.07 -27.52 -39.59
N ARG A 35 19.22 -27.52 -40.63
CA ARG A 35 18.19 -26.50 -40.81
C ARG A 35 17.12 -26.55 -39.73
N GLN A 36 16.74 -27.73 -39.25
CA GLN A 36 15.86 -27.86 -38.08
C GLN A 36 16.43 -27.18 -36.83
N LYS A 37 17.75 -27.30 -36.59
CA LYS A 37 18.41 -26.62 -35.46
C LYS A 37 18.36 -25.10 -35.62
N GLU A 38 18.62 -24.60 -36.83
CA GLU A 38 18.54 -23.17 -37.15
C GLU A 38 17.12 -22.63 -36.92
N ILE A 39 16.08 -23.25 -37.47
CA ILE A 39 14.69 -22.80 -37.31
C ILE A 39 14.28 -22.81 -35.83
N LYS A 40 14.69 -23.82 -35.06
CA LYS A 40 14.45 -23.87 -33.60
C LYS A 40 15.20 -22.77 -32.85
N SER A 41 16.41 -22.44 -33.29
CA SER A 41 17.20 -21.32 -32.75
C SER A 41 16.54 -19.98 -33.07
N GLU A 42 16.14 -19.75 -34.32
CA GLU A 42 15.39 -18.55 -34.74
C GLU A 42 14.10 -18.40 -33.91
N ARG A 43 13.31 -19.47 -33.75
CA ARG A 43 12.12 -19.47 -32.90
C ARG A 43 12.44 -19.06 -31.46
N ARG A 44 13.53 -19.57 -30.88
CA ARG A 44 13.96 -19.23 -29.52
C ARG A 44 14.32 -17.75 -29.43
N THR A 45 15.07 -17.22 -30.38
CA THR A 45 15.45 -15.80 -30.45
C THR A 45 14.20 -14.90 -30.53
N TYR A 46 13.25 -15.22 -31.40
CA TYR A 46 12.01 -14.43 -31.52
C TYR A 46 11.15 -14.50 -30.26
N LYS A 47 11.00 -15.69 -29.65
CA LYS A 47 10.28 -15.83 -28.38
C LYS A 47 10.95 -15.04 -27.26
N ASN A 48 12.27 -15.16 -27.12
CA ASN A 48 13.03 -14.43 -26.11
C ASN A 48 12.88 -12.92 -26.25
N ARG A 49 12.87 -12.40 -27.49
CA ARG A 49 12.61 -10.98 -27.75
C ARG A 49 11.25 -10.53 -27.22
N ILE A 50 10.20 -11.33 -27.44
CA ILE A 50 8.84 -11.03 -26.96
C ILE A 50 8.76 -11.14 -25.45
N TYR A 51 9.37 -12.17 -24.86
CA TYR A 51 9.39 -12.32 -23.41
C TYR A 51 10.12 -11.16 -22.73
N ALA A 52 11.21 -10.66 -23.32
CA ALA A 52 11.90 -9.47 -22.82
C ALA A 52 11.00 -8.22 -22.87
N ASP A 53 10.27 -8.01 -23.96
CA ASP A 53 9.32 -6.90 -24.10
C ASP A 53 8.17 -7.01 -23.08
N ASN A 54 7.55 -8.19 -22.96
CA ASN A 54 6.49 -8.45 -22.00
C ASN A 54 6.98 -8.30 -20.55
N CYS A 55 8.20 -8.72 -20.24
CA CYS A 55 8.81 -8.53 -18.92
C CYS A 55 8.94 -7.04 -18.58
N ARG A 56 9.40 -6.23 -19.52
CA ARG A 56 9.49 -4.77 -19.34
C ARG A 56 8.11 -4.14 -19.13
N LYS A 57 7.13 -4.50 -19.96
CA LYS A 57 5.73 -4.03 -19.82
C LYS A 57 5.12 -4.41 -18.48
N LYS A 58 5.27 -5.68 -18.07
CA LYS A 58 4.75 -6.16 -16.79
C LYS A 58 5.38 -5.41 -15.62
N ARG A 59 6.71 -5.24 -15.64
CA ARG A 59 7.43 -4.50 -14.59
C ARG A 59 7.00 -3.04 -14.52
N LEU A 60 6.85 -2.37 -15.66
CA LEU A 60 6.39 -0.99 -15.71
C LEU A 60 4.98 -0.88 -15.14
N HIS A 61 4.07 -1.76 -15.56
CA HIS A 61 2.71 -1.79 -15.04
C HIS A 61 2.66 -2.06 -13.53
N GLU A 62 3.40 -3.06 -13.04
CA GLU A 62 3.51 -3.33 -11.59
C GLU A 62 4.03 -2.12 -10.82
N LYS A 63 5.02 -1.39 -11.36
CA LYS A 63 5.51 -0.15 -10.78
C LYS A 63 4.42 0.94 -10.74
N GLU A 64 3.71 1.16 -11.84
CA GLU A 64 2.62 2.15 -11.91
C GLU A 64 1.51 1.83 -10.90
N GLN A 65 1.14 0.55 -10.74
CA GLN A 65 0.15 0.14 -9.74
C GLN A 65 0.63 0.42 -8.31
N LEU A 66 1.92 0.19 -8.02
CA LEU A 66 2.50 0.54 -6.71
C LEU A 66 2.53 2.04 -6.46
N GLU A 67 2.81 2.86 -7.48
CA GLU A 67 2.78 4.32 -7.38
C GLU A 67 1.36 4.85 -7.09
N ILE A 68 0.34 4.26 -7.73
CA ILE A 68 -1.07 4.57 -7.44
C ILE A 68 -1.40 4.22 -5.99
N TYR A 69 -1.11 3.00 -5.56
CA TYR A 69 -1.39 2.55 -4.19
C TYR A 69 -0.68 3.40 -3.14
N LEU A 70 0.58 3.79 -3.39
CA LEU A 70 1.31 4.69 -2.51
C LEU A 70 0.62 6.07 -2.40
N GLY A 71 0.11 6.58 -3.52
CA GLY A 71 -0.66 7.82 -3.55
C GLY A 71 -1.93 7.74 -2.71
N ASP A 72 -2.71 6.67 -2.87
CA ASP A 72 -3.95 6.44 -2.13
C ASP A 72 -3.69 6.36 -0.61
N VAL A 73 -2.71 5.56 -0.19
CA VAL A 73 -2.35 5.41 1.23
C VAL A 73 -1.86 6.74 1.81
N THR A 74 -1.07 7.50 1.05
CA THR A 74 -0.59 8.82 1.48
C THR A 74 -1.75 9.78 1.69
N GLN A 75 -2.72 9.80 0.77
CA GLN A 75 -3.92 10.63 0.89
C GLN A 75 -4.75 10.26 2.13
N ASP A 76 -4.85 8.96 2.44
CA ASP A 76 -5.59 8.51 3.62
C ASP A 76 -4.88 8.87 4.93
N ILE A 77 -3.54 8.80 4.95
CA ILE A 77 -2.75 9.31 6.09
C ILE A 77 -3.02 10.80 6.30
N GLU A 78 -3.02 11.61 5.25
CA GLU A 78 -3.29 13.05 5.34
C GLU A 78 -4.69 13.34 5.90
N LYS A 79 -5.73 12.63 5.41
CA LYS A 79 -7.10 12.76 5.92
C LYS A 79 -7.18 12.41 7.41
N ILE A 80 -6.56 11.30 7.83
CA ILE A 80 -6.55 10.88 9.23
C ILE A 80 -5.83 11.90 10.10
N GLN A 81 -4.69 12.43 9.65
CA GLN A 81 -3.95 13.48 10.37
C GLN A 81 -4.78 14.76 10.53
N GLN A 82 -5.53 15.18 9.51
CA GLN A 82 -6.43 16.32 9.59
C GLN A 82 -7.54 16.10 10.62
N GLU A 83 -8.17 14.92 10.64
CA GLU A 83 -9.20 14.60 11.63
C GLU A 83 -8.61 14.51 13.05
N ILE A 84 -7.40 13.97 13.23
CA ILE A 84 -6.67 14.00 14.51
C ILE A 84 -6.47 15.45 14.97
N HIS A 85 -5.99 16.33 14.09
CA HIS A 85 -5.77 17.74 14.41
C HIS A 85 -7.07 18.43 14.84
N LYS A 86 -8.14 18.24 14.07
CA LYS A 86 -9.48 18.78 14.36
C LYS A 86 -10.02 18.29 15.70
N ASN A 87 -9.86 17.00 16.00
CA ASN A 87 -10.28 16.44 17.28
C ASN A 87 -9.45 16.99 18.43
N ARG A 88 -8.13 17.11 18.29
CA ARG A 88 -7.26 17.77 19.28
C ARG A 88 -7.70 19.20 19.56
N TYR A 89 -8.03 19.97 18.53
CA TYR A 89 -8.53 21.34 18.70
C TYR A 89 -9.84 21.38 19.50
N LYS A 90 -10.80 20.50 19.18
CA LYS A 90 -12.06 20.39 19.94
C LYS A 90 -11.81 19.99 21.40
N THR A 91 -10.99 18.98 21.65
CA THR A 91 -10.62 18.53 23.00
C THR A 91 -9.98 19.67 23.79
N MET A 92 -9.09 20.44 23.19
CA MET A 92 -8.50 21.63 23.82
C MET A 92 -9.57 22.67 24.19
N GLY A 93 -10.58 22.88 23.34
CA GLY A 93 -11.72 23.74 23.64
C GLY A 93 -12.55 23.25 24.83
N TYR A 94 -12.80 21.94 24.91
CA TYR A 94 -13.51 21.33 26.04
C TYR A 94 -12.70 21.44 27.35
N ILE A 95 -11.39 21.18 27.31
CA ILE A 95 -10.51 21.34 28.48
C ILE A 95 -10.58 22.77 29.02
N LYS A 96 -10.46 23.78 28.16
CA LYS A 96 -10.58 25.20 28.55
C LYS A 96 -11.95 25.52 29.17
N SER A 97 -13.01 24.94 28.63
CA SER A 97 -14.38 25.12 29.15
C SER A 97 -14.50 24.49 30.54
N CYS A 98 -14.01 23.27 30.72
CA CYS A 98 -13.95 22.58 32.01
C CYS A 98 -13.13 23.37 33.04
N ASP A 99 -11.96 23.89 32.66
CA ASP A 99 -11.13 24.72 33.54
C ASP A 99 -11.86 25.99 33.98
N THR A 100 -12.60 26.62 33.08
CA THR A 100 -13.41 27.80 33.38
C THR A 100 -14.53 27.46 34.38
N LEU A 101 -15.22 26.35 34.16
CA LEU A 101 -16.26 25.85 35.09
C LEU A 101 -15.68 25.53 36.46
N LEU A 102 -14.54 24.84 36.52
CA LEU A 102 -13.85 24.55 37.78
C LEU A 102 -13.49 25.86 38.48
N ARG A 103 -12.88 26.84 37.80
CA ARG A 103 -12.57 28.16 38.40
C ARG A 103 -13.81 28.86 38.94
N SER A 104 -14.96 28.72 38.30
CA SER A 104 -16.20 29.33 38.79
C SER A 104 -16.65 28.81 40.16
N LEU A 105 -16.16 27.63 40.58
CA LEU A 105 -16.43 27.06 41.91
C LEU A 105 -15.61 27.71 43.03
N ASP A 106 -14.54 28.45 42.71
CA ASP A 106 -13.68 29.11 43.71
C ASP A 106 -14.41 30.18 44.52
N LYS A 107 -15.58 30.64 44.04
CA LYS A 107 -16.42 31.60 44.76
C LYS A 107 -17.17 30.98 45.96
N TYR A 108 -17.15 29.66 46.11
CA TYR A 108 -17.81 28.95 47.20
C TYR A 108 -16.77 28.42 48.19
N GLU A 109 -17.04 28.51 49.49
CA GLU A 109 -16.15 27.96 50.53
C GLU A 109 -15.92 26.45 50.36
N SER A 110 -16.95 25.72 49.91
CA SER A 110 -16.89 24.28 49.59
C SER A 110 -16.35 23.96 48.19
N GLY A 111 -15.87 24.97 47.45
CA GLY A 111 -15.31 24.83 46.11
C GLY A 111 -14.18 23.79 46.02
N PRO A 112 -13.20 23.76 46.95
CA PRO A 112 -12.15 22.74 46.97
C PRO A 112 -12.68 21.31 47.05
N GLU A 113 -13.63 21.02 47.95
CA GLU A 113 -14.25 19.70 48.08
C GLU A 113 -15.03 19.31 46.83
N MET A 114 -15.79 20.25 46.24
CA MET A 114 -16.55 20.01 45.01
C MET A 114 -15.62 19.67 43.84
N LYS A 115 -14.55 20.45 43.65
CA LYS A 115 -13.54 20.19 42.60
C LYS A 115 -12.88 18.83 42.76
N LYS A 116 -12.52 18.47 43.99
CA LYS A 116 -11.93 17.16 44.29
C LYS A 116 -12.89 16.02 43.93
N LYS A 117 -14.15 16.13 44.34
CA LYS A 117 -15.18 15.12 44.02
C LYS A 117 -15.38 14.97 42.51
N ILE A 118 -15.44 16.08 41.77
CA ILE A 118 -15.56 16.05 40.29
C ILE A 118 -14.37 15.34 39.66
N LYS A 119 -13.13 15.67 40.07
CA LYS A 119 -11.92 15.02 39.56
C LYS A 119 -11.89 13.52 39.88
N ASP A 120 -12.28 13.14 41.10
CA ASP A 120 -12.33 11.75 41.53
C ASP A 120 -13.35 10.93 40.73
N GLU A 121 -14.54 11.50 40.43
CA GLU A 121 -15.54 10.84 39.58
C GLU A 121 -15.05 10.69 38.14
N ILE A 122 -14.49 11.75 37.54
CA ILE A 122 -13.90 11.67 36.18
C ILE A 122 -12.81 10.58 36.13
N TRP A 123 -11.94 10.51 37.14
CA TRP A 123 -10.88 9.51 37.19
C TRP A 123 -11.43 8.09 37.29
N LYS A 124 -12.49 7.87 38.09
CA LYS A 124 -13.15 6.56 38.21
C LYS A 124 -13.78 6.12 36.89
N GLU A 125 -14.53 7.02 36.24
CA GLU A 125 -15.23 6.74 34.98
C GLU A 125 -14.26 6.40 33.85
N ASN A 126 -13.12 7.08 33.78
CA ASN A 126 -12.17 6.96 32.67
C ASN A 126 -10.98 6.02 32.98
N ARG A 127 -11.01 5.30 34.12
CA ARG A 127 -9.87 4.51 34.60
C ARG A 127 -9.39 3.44 33.62
N SER A 128 -10.31 2.74 32.96
CA SER A 128 -10.00 1.70 31.97
C SER A 128 -9.38 2.27 30.71
N GLU A 129 -9.89 3.40 30.24
CA GLU A 129 -9.40 4.10 29.04
C GLU A 129 -8.02 4.72 29.27
N LEU A 130 -7.78 5.30 30.45
CA LEU A 130 -6.44 5.78 30.87
C LEU A 130 -5.42 4.65 30.96
N LYS A 131 -5.84 3.46 31.40
CA LYS A 131 -4.97 2.28 31.44
C LYS A 131 -4.62 1.80 30.03
N TYR A 132 -5.62 1.68 29.16
CA TYR A 132 -5.44 1.24 27.78
C TYR A 132 -4.55 2.20 26.98
N THR A 133 -4.78 3.51 27.10
CA THR A 133 -3.98 4.53 26.43
C THR A 133 -2.53 4.48 26.90
N LYS A 134 -2.28 4.38 28.21
CA LYS A 134 -0.93 4.21 28.77
C LYS A 134 -0.22 2.97 28.23
N GLU A 135 -0.89 1.82 28.21
CA GLU A 135 -0.34 0.57 27.64
C GLU A 135 -0.04 0.69 26.14
N LEU A 136 -0.84 1.45 25.39
CA LEU A 136 -0.62 1.70 23.96
C LEU A 136 0.61 2.59 23.74
N PHE A 137 0.77 3.65 24.53
CA PHE A 137 1.94 4.54 24.48
C PHE A 137 3.23 3.81 24.86
N ASP A 138 3.21 3.00 25.92
CA ASP A 138 4.36 2.18 26.33
C ASP A 138 4.81 1.22 25.22
N LYS A 139 3.86 0.68 24.44
CA LYS A 139 4.14 -0.19 23.27
C LYS A 139 4.67 0.59 22.07
N LEU A 140 4.25 1.84 21.87
CA LEU A 140 4.64 2.68 20.74
C LEU A 140 5.94 3.46 20.99
N GLY A 141 6.45 3.48 22.23
CA GLY A 141 7.71 4.15 22.58
C GLY A 141 7.63 5.68 22.59
N GLU A 142 6.43 6.27 22.50
CA GLU A 142 6.21 7.71 22.60
C GLU A 142 6.12 8.12 24.08
N ARG A 143 7.12 8.87 24.57
CA ARG A 143 7.33 9.18 26.00
C ARG A 143 6.65 10.44 26.55
N ASP A 144 5.83 11.15 25.78
CA ASP A 144 5.33 12.48 26.17
C ASP A 144 3.84 12.51 26.60
N PHE A 145 3.46 11.76 27.64
CA PHE A 145 2.14 11.93 28.28
C PHE A 145 2.16 12.80 29.55
N GLU A 146 3.31 12.96 30.22
CA GLU A 146 3.38 13.64 31.52
C GLU A 146 3.40 15.19 31.46
N LYS A 147 3.13 15.81 30.30
CA LYS A 147 3.24 17.28 30.13
C LYS A 147 1.97 18.02 29.68
N THR A 148 0.81 17.38 29.67
CA THR A 148 -0.50 18.03 29.45
C THR A 148 -1.42 17.79 30.62
#